data_AF-A0A1H2QXL7-F1
#
_entry.id   AF-A0A1H2QXL7-F1
#
_cell.length_a   1.000
_cell.length_b   1.000
_cell.length_c   1.000
_cell.angle_alpha   90.00
_cell.angle_beta   90.00
_cell.angle_gamma   90.00
#
_symmetry.space_group_name_H-M   'P 1'
#
loop_
_entity.id
_entity.type
_entity.pdbx_description
1 polymer ?
#
loop_
_entity_poly.entity_id
_entity_poly.type
_entity_poly.pdbx_seq_one_letter_code
_entity_poly.pdbx_strand_id
1 'polypeptide(L)'
;MRDEDDEERNAMLRKACEMLYHDVRLPLYERSHVWPEHFAQGLEQAADREIALRKWLVELLRVEVVEPIALAGVRNALFHAFDAFKSHLSATQRHDWLELILRDPAKARSRMHLLLLTYPDAMLASSYYWRADRWRISWFWHENAWWQFRVRDSGVNDAALTWEMRPRTEVLAEMRQVGSGYDVEWMHAERLAVRFDNGEYIAYRWLAESH
;
A
#
# COMPACT_ATOMS: atom_id res chain seq x y z
N MET A 1 22.72 22.63 10.67
CA MET A 1 23.03 22.12 9.31
C MET A 1 23.07 20.60 9.27
N ARG A 2 24.06 19.89 9.84
CA ARG A 2 24.04 18.40 9.80
C ARG A 2 22.88 17.75 10.58
N ASP A 3 22.50 18.35 11.71
CA ASP A 3 21.40 17.85 12.55
C ASP A 3 20.01 18.16 11.96
N GLU A 4 19.86 19.28 11.25
CA GLU A 4 18.59 19.68 10.60
C GLU A 4 18.28 18.79 9.39
N ASP A 5 19.29 18.50 8.56
CA ASP A 5 19.16 17.60 7.41
C ASP A 5 18.82 16.16 7.85
N ASP A 6 19.34 15.70 8.99
CA ASP A 6 19.04 14.39 9.57
C ASP A 6 17.62 14.33 10.17
N GLU A 7 17.16 15.42 10.81
CA GLU A 7 15.79 15.52 11.33
C GLU A 7 14.75 15.51 10.19
N GLU A 8 14.97 16.29 9.12
CA GLU A 8 14.09 16.33 7.96
C GLU A 8 14.01 14.95 7.27
N ARG A 9 15.18 14.33 7.03
CA ARG A 9 15.25 12.98 6.46
C ARG A 9 14.47 11.96 7.29
N ASN A 10 14.57 12.05 8.62
CA ASN A 10 13.85 11.17 9.53
C ASN A 10 12.34 11.40 9.51
N ALA A 11 11.89 12.65 9.45
CA ALA A 11 10.48 13.00 9.30
C ALA A 11 9.90 12.51 7.96
N MET A 12 10.67 12.58 6.87
CA MET A 12 10.27 11.98 5.59
C MET A 12 10.19 10.46 5.69
N LEU A 13 11.16 9.80 6.34
CA LEU A 13 11.15 8.35 6.52
C LEU A 13 9.95 7.90 7.36
N ARG A 14 9.63 8.66 8.40
CA ARG A 14 8.44 8.44 9.21
C ARG A 14 7.17 8.45 8.36
N LYS A 15 6.94 9.51 7.59
CA LYS A 15 5.78 9.64 6.68
C LYS A 15 5.73 8.51 5.65
N ALA A 16 6.87 8.14 5.09
CA ALA A 16 6.98 7.04 4.14
C ALA A 16 6.54 5.70 4.77
N CYS A 17 6.98 5.41 5.99
CA CYS A 17 6.59 4.22 6.75
C CYS A 17 5.10 4.24 7.11
N GLU A 18 4.54 5.39 7.50
CA GLU A 18 3.10 5.55 7.76
C GLU A 18 2.26 5.26 6.52
N MET A 19 2.66 5.81 5.36
CA MET A 19 1.96 5.56 4.10
C MET A 19 2.13 4.11 3.63
N LEU A 20 3.30 3.51 3.83
CA LEU A 20 3.48 2.07 3.55
C LEU A 20 2.56 1.23 4.44
N TYR A 21 2.50 1.52 5.75
CA TYR A 21 1.60 0.85 6.68
C TYR A 21 0.15 0.97 6.24
N HIS A 22 -0.29 2.18 5.88
CA HIS A 22 -1.64 2.40 5.35
C HIS A 22 -1.94 1.48 4.17
N ASP A 23 -1.01 1.37 3.23
CA ASP A 23 -1.17 0.57 2.02
C ASP A 23 -1.17 -0.94 2.29
N VAL A 24 -0.43 -1.43 3.29
CA VAL A 24 -0.34 -2.88 3.61
C VAL A 24 -1.25 -3.32 4.75
N ARG A 25 -2.00 -2.41 5.39
CA ARG A 25 -2.85 -2.72 6.55
C ARG A 25 -3.85 -3.85 6.28
N LEU A 26 -4.50 -3.84 5.11
CA LEU A 26 -5.43 -4.90 4.72
C LEU A 26 -4.71 -6.25 4.51
N PRO A 27 -3.61 -6.34 3.72
CA PRO A 27 -2.79 -7.56 3.66
C PRO A 27 -2.25 -8.07 5.01
N LEU A 28 -2.00 -7.18 5.97
CA LEU A 28 -1.62 -7.57 7.33
C LEU A 28 -2.80 -8.26 8.04
N TYR A 29 -4.02 -7.72 7.93
CA TYR A 29 -5.22 -8.40 8.43
C TYR A 29 -5.41 -9.79 7.80
N GLU A 30 -5.08 -9.97 6.51
CA GLU A 30 -5.17 -11.28 5.84
C GLU A 30 -4.28 -12.35 6.48
N ARG A 31 -3.19 -11.94 7.13
CA ARG A 31 -2.23 -12.83 7.79
C ARG A 31 -2.58 -13.05 9.25
N SER A 32 -2.87 -11.98 9.99
CA SER A 32 -3.27 -12.07 11.40
C SER A 32 -3.98 -10.80 11.87
N HIS A 33 -4.90 -10.94 12.82
CA HIS A 33 -5.53 -9.80 13.49
C HIS A 33 -4.56 -9.01 14.39
N VAL A 34 -3.44 -9.61 14.78
CA VAL A 34 -2.44 -8.99 15.68
C VAL A 34 -1.52 -8.03 14.92
N TRP A 35 -1.19 -8.34 13.67
CA TRP A 35 -0.16 -7.60 12.93
C TRP A 35 -0.50 -6.11 12.72
N PRO A 36 -1.73 -5.72 12.36
CA PRO A 36 -2.05 -4.30 12.18
C PRO A 36 -1.82 -3.47 13.44
N GLU A 37 -2.22 -3.96 14.61
CA GLU A 37 -2.02 -3.31 15.90
C GLU A 37 -0.52 -3.27 16.25
N HIS A 38 0.18 -4.40 16.08
CA HIS A 38 1.62 -4.51 16.31
C HIS A 38 2.41 -3.46 15.50
N PHE A 39 2.14 -3.33 14.20
CA PHE A 39 2.83 -2.37 13.36
C PHE A 39 2.42 -0.92 13.61
N ALA A 40 1.16 -0.65 14.00
CA ALA A 40 0.73 0.69 14.41
C ALA A 40 1.48 1.16 15.67
N GLN A 41 1.51 0.32 16.71
CA GLN A 41 2.25 0.62 17.94
C GLN A 41 3.76 0.70 17.70
N GLY A 42 4.30 -0.19 16.88
CA GLY A 42 5.71 -0.16 16.50
C GLY A 42 6.10 1.13 15.76
N LEU A 43 5.21 1.66 14.91
CA LEU A 43 5.36 2.97 14.30
C LEU A 43 5.40 4.05 15.39
N GLU A 44 4.41 4.13 16.27
CA GLU A 44 4.36 5.16 17.33
C GLU A 44 5.61 5.14 18.21
N GLN A 45 6.08 3.95 18.58
CA GLN A 45 7.29 3.76 19.40
C GLN A 45 8.58 4.13 18.67
N ALA A 46 8.63 3.92 17.35
CA ALA A 46 9.78 4.31 16.54
C ALA A 46 9.93 5.84 16.47
N ALA A 47 8.82 6.59 16.55
CA ALA A 47 8.77 8.04 16.35
C ALA A 47 9.59 8.42 15.09
N ASP A 48 10.42 9.46 15.20
CA ASP A 48 11.32 9.91 14.11
C ASP A 48 12.74 9.32 14.25
N ARG A 49 12.91 8.18 14.93
CA ARG A 49 14.23 7.57 15.12
C ARG A 49 14.55 6.64 13.96
N GLU A 50 15.51 7.04 13.12
CA GLU A 50 15.90 6.30 11.92
C GLU A 50 16.09 4.80 12.17
N ILE A 51 16.93 4.43 13.14
CA ILE A 51 17.25 3.03 13.45
C ILE A 51 15.99 2.23 13.85
N ALA A 52 15.04 2.86 14.55
CA ALA A 52 13.80 2.19 14.95
C ALA A 52 12.87 2.00 13.74
N LEU A 53 12.73 3.01 12.88
CA LEU A 53 11.97 2.92 11.62
C LEU A 53 12.57 1.86 10.68
N ARG A 54 13.91 1.77 10.60
CA ARG A 54 14.62 0.72 9.86
C ARG A 54 14.24 -0.67 10.37
N LYS A 55 14.28 -0.89 11.68
CA LYS A 55 13.90 -2.18 12.30
C LYS A 55 12.43 -2.52 12.05
N TRP A 56 11.55 -1.52 12.13
CA TRP A 56 10.14 -1.66 11.82
C TRP A 56 9.93 -2.11 10.37
N LEU A 57 10.65 -1.51 9.41
CA LEU A 57 10.61 -1.91 7.99
C LEU A 57 11.11 -3.34 7.79
N VAL A 58 12.24 -3.73 8.40
CA VAL A 58 12.74 -5.11 8.31
C VAL A 58 11.67 -6.10 8.77
N GLU A 59 11.03 -5.84 9.90
CA GLU A 59 10.01 -6.74 10.44
C GLU A 59 8.76 -6.79 9.55
N LEU A 60 8.32 -5.66 9.00
CA LEU A 60 7.18 -5.60 8.08
C LEU A 60 7.42 -6.49 6.85
N LEU A 61 8.63 -6.39 6.30
CA LEU A 61 9.05 -7.12 5.11
C LEU A 61 9.30 -8.61 5.40
N ARG A 62 9.73 -8.95 6.62
CA ARG A 62 9.78 -10.33 7.10
C ARG A 62 8.37 -10.93 7.18
N VAL A 63 7.41 -10.21 7.77
CA VAL A 63 6.01 -10.65 7.89
C VAL A 63 5.38 -10.90 6.53
N GLU A 64 5.67 -10.05 5.54
CA GLU A 64 5.21 -10.25 4.17
C GLU A 64 5.55 -11.65 3.63
N VAL A 65 6.77 -12.11 3.89
CA VAL A 65 7.37 -13.35 3.36
C VAL A 65 7.01 -14.58 4.21
N VAL A 66 7.07 -14.44 5.53
CA VAL A 66 7.02 -15.58 6.46
C VAL A 66 5.61 -15.91 6.89
N GLU A 67 4.75 -14.91 7.08
CA GLU A 67 3.43 -15.10 7.65
C GLU A 67 2.41 -15.50 6.57
N PRO A 68 1.77 -16.68 6.70
CA PRO A 68 0.81 -17.16 5.71
C PRO A 68 -0.49 -16.36 5.75
N ILE A 69 -1.19 -16.33 4.62
CA ILE A 69 -2.58 -15.85 4.57
C ILE A 69 -3.48 -16.87 5.28
N ALA A 70 -4.27 -16.40 6.24
CA ALA A 70 -5.20 -17.22 7.01
C ALA A 70 -6.65 -16.85 6.65
N LEU A 71 -7.52 -17.85 6.47
CA LEU A 71 -8.92 -17.63 6.07
C LEU A 71 -9.67 -16.69 7.04
N ALA A 72 -9.43 -16.83 8.35
CA ALA A 72 -9.99 -15.93 9.35
C ALA A 72 -9.50 -14.49 9.19
N GLY A 73 -8.22 -14.32 8.83
CA GLY A 73 -7.63 -13.03 8.50
C GLY A 73 -8.24 -12.43 7.23
N VAL A 74 -8.43 -13.23 6.17
CA VAL A 74 -9.09 -12.81 4.92
C VAL A 74 -10.49 -12.26 5.22
N ARG A 75 -11.28 -12.97 6.04
CA ARG A 75 -12.60 -12.49 6.46
C ARG A 75 -12.52 -11.13 7.19
N ASN A 76 -11.53 -10.95 8.06
CA ASN A 76 -11.35 -9.70 8.79
C ASN A 76 -10.97 -8.54 7.84
N ALA A 77 -9.99 -8.77 6.95
CA ALA A 77 -9.60 -7.81 5.93
C ALA A 77 -10.77 -7.43 5.01
N LEU A 78 -11.63 -8.39 4.67
CA LEU A 78 -12.83 -8.14 3.88
C LEU A 78 -13.82 -7.20 4.56
N PHE A 79 -14.02 -7.29 5.88
CA PHE A 79 -14.89 -6.35 6.60
C PHE A 79 -14.32 -4.93 6.57
N HIS A 80 -13.02 -4.78 6.83
CA HIS A 80 -12.36 -3.48 6.74
C HIS A 80 -12.38 -2.90 5.31
N ALA A 81 -12.19 -3.73 4.28
CA ALA A 81 -12.30 -3.31 2.89
C ALA A 81 -13.75 -2.92 2.55
N PHE A 82 -14.73 -3.73 2.98
CA PHE A 82 -16.15 -3.49 2.73
C PHE A 82 -16.64 -2.18 3.36
N ASP A 83 -16.17 -1.84 4.57
CA ASP A 83 -16.56 -0.59 5.24
C ASP A 83 -16.21 0.66 4.41
N ALA A 84 -15.13 0.62 3.62
CA ALA A 84 -14.78 1.72 2.72
C ALA A 84 -15.77 1.90 1.55
N PHE A 85 -16.48 0.84 1.16
CA PHE A 85 -17.45 0.88 0.07
C PHE A 85 -18.90 1.02 0.56
N LYS A 86 -19.15 0.76 1.85
CA LYS A 86 -20.49 0.64 2.44
C LYS A 86 -21.39 1.84 2.15
N SER A 87 -20.85 3.06 2.21
CA SER A 87 -21.58 4.31 1.92
C SER A 87 -22.12 4.37 0.49
N HIS A 88 -21.44 3.73 -0.47
CA HIS A 88 -21.80 3.72 -1.89
C HIS A 88 -22.82 2.63 -2.27
N LEU A 89 -23.05 1.66 -1.38
CA LEU A 89 -23.89 0.50 -1.67
C LEU A 89 -25.32 0.69 -1.16
N SER A 90 -26.30 0.14 -1.89
CA SER A 90 -27.68 0.01 -1.44
C SER A 90 -27.82 -0.99 -0.28
N ALA A 91 -28.93 -0.96 0.45
CA ALA A 91 -29.17 -1.89 1.55
C ALA A 91 -29.10 -3.37 1.11
N THR A 92 -29.67 -3.70 -0.06
CA THR A 92 -29.61 -5.04 -0.64
C THR A 92 -28.17 -5.45 -0.98
N GLN A 93 -27.42 -4.57 -1.66
CA GLN A 93 -26.01 -4.86 -1.99
C GLN A 93 -25.17 -5.05 -0.73
N ARG A 94 -25.41 -4.26 0.33
CA ARG A 94 -24.72 -4.43 1.62
C ARG A 94 -25.01 -5.80 2.22
N HIS A 95 -26.27 -6.23 2.20
CA HIS A 95 -26.67 -7.54 2.70
C HIS A 95 -25.99 -8.67 1.93
N ASP A 96 -26.06 -8.64 0.59
CA ASP A 96 -25.46 -9.66 -0.29
C ASP A 96 -23.94 -9.79 -0.05
N TRP A 97 -23.24 -8.66 0.10
CA TRP A 97 -21.81 -8.66 0.41
C TRP A 97 -21.49 -9.24 1.79
N LEU A 98 -22.25 -8.85 2.82
CA LEU A 98 -22.05 -9.39 4.18
C LEU A 98 -22.31 -10.90 4.21
N GLU A 99 -23.36 -11.37 3.55
CA GLU A 99 -23.67 -12.79 3.42
C GLU A 99 -22.53 -13.53 2.69
N LEU A 100 -22.04 -12.96 1.60
CA LEU A 100 -20.92 -13.54 0.84
C LEU A 100 -19.64 -13.62 1.67
N ILE A 101 -19.27 -12.56 2.40
CA ILE A 101 -18.09 -12.52 3.27
C ILE A 101 -18.18 -13.57 4.38
N LEU A 102 -19.37 -13.76 4.96
CA LEU A 102 -19.57 -14.74 6.03
C LEU A 102 -19.50 -16.18 5.50
N ARG A 103 -20.20 -16.46 4.40
CA ARG A 103 -20.34 -17.82 3.84
C ARG A 103 -19.11 -18.29 3.07
N ASP A 104 -18.53 -17.42 2.24
CA ASP A 104 -17.43 -17.76 1.34
C ASP A 104 -16.43 -16.59 1.23
N PRO A 105 -15.54 -16.41 2.23
CA PRO A 105 -14.55 -15.34 2.23
C PRO A 105 -13.60 -15.40 1.03
N ALA A 106 -13.26 -16.60 0.54
CA ALA A 106 -12.36 -16.73 -0.61
C ALA A 106 -13.00 -16.17 -1.88
N LYS A 107 -14.29 -16.45 -2.11
CA LYS A 107 -15.05 -15.88 -3.23
C LYS A 107 -15.35 -14.39 -3.04
N ALA A 108 -15.59 -13.93 -1.82
CA ALA A 108 -15.70 -12.50 -1.53
C ALA A 108 -14.40 -11.77 -1.90
N ARG A 109 -13.26 -12.32 -1.48
CA ARG A 109 -11.91 -11.79 -1.74
C ARG A 109 -11.61 -11.67 -3.22
N SER A 110 -11.91 -12.70 -4.01
CA SER A 110 -11.67 -12.68 -5.45
C SER A 110 -12.55 -11.66 -6.19
N ARG A 111 -13.68 -11.24 -5.61
CA ARG A 111 -14.61 -10.28 -6.22
C ARG A 111 -14.48 -8.84 -5.71
N MET A 112 -13.77 -8.63 -4.60
CA MET A 112 -13.74 -7.32 -3.94
C MET A 112 -13.16 -6.22 -4.86
N HIS A 113 -12.25 -6.57 -5.78
CA HIS A 113 -11.72 -5.62 -6.78
C HIS A 113 -12.81 -5.00 -7.67
N LEU A 114 -13.95 -5.67 -7.87
CA LEU A 114 -15.07 -5.14 -8.64
C LEU A 114 -15.69 -3.90 -7.98
N LEU A 115 -15.69 -3.84 -6.64
CA LEU A 115 -16.12 -2.64 -5.92
C LEU A 115 -15.14 -1.49 -6.13
N LEU A 116 -13.84 -1.78 -6.15
CA LEU A 116 -12.83 -0.77 -6.43
C LEU A 116 -12.92 -0.24 -7.86
N LEU A 117 -13.18 -1.10 -8.85
CA LEU A 117 -13.41 -0.69 -10.24
C LEU A 117 -14.66 0.19 -10.38
N THR A 118 -15.71 -0.12 -9.64
CA THR A 118 -16.97 0.65 -9.65
C THR A 118 -16.82 1.97 -8.90
N TYR A 119 -16.03 1.99 -7.83
CA TYR A 119 -15.83 3.13 -6.94
C TYR A 119 -14.31 3.40 -6.73
N PRO A 120 -13.62 3.89 -7.77
CA PRO A 120 -12.16 4.04 -7.76
C PRO A 120 -11.64 5.11 -6.79
N ASP A 121 -12.52 6.04 -6.37
CA ASP A 121 -12.18 7.12 -5.43
C ASP A 121 -12.21 6.68 -3.96
N ALA A 122 -12.53 5.42 -3.66
CA ALA A 122 -12.41 4.90 -2.31
C ALA A 122 -10.95 4.99 -1.82
N MET A 123 -10.74 5.39 -0.56
CA MET A 123 -9.43 5.57 0.10
C MET A 123 -8.61 4.26 0.29
N LEU A 124 -8.74 3.31 -0.62
CA LEU A 124 -8.04 2.03 -0.63
C LEU A 124 -7.36 1.73 -1.96
N ALA A 125 -7.51 2.57 -2.99
CA ALA A 125 -6.98 2.27 -4.33
C ALA A 125 -5.48 1.93 -4.31
N SER A 126 -4.69 2.64 -3.50
CA SER A 126 -3.27 2.39 -3.33
C SER A 126 -2.94 1.05 -2.65
N SER A 127 -3.87 0.45 -1.89
CA SER A 127 -3.56 -0.69 -1.02
C SER A 127 -2.94 -1.88 -1.78
N TYR A 128 -1.98 -2.52 -1.13
CA TYR A 128 -1.41 -3.80 -1.56
C TYR A 128 -2.42 -4.95 -1.54
N TYR A 129 -3.61 -4.75 -0.98
CA TYR A 129 -4.69 -5.74 -1.03
C TYR A 129 -5.11 -6.11 -2.47
N TRP A 130 -4.93 -5.22 -3.43
CA TRP A 130 -5.41 -5.42 -4.80
C TRP A 130 -4.39 -6.07 -5.74
N ARG A 131 -3.17 -6.32 -5.26
CA ARG A 131 -2.01 -6.68 -6.08
C ARG A 131 -1.13 -7.71 -5.38
N ALA A 132 -0.38 -8.48 -6.17
CA ALA A 132 0.53 -9.51 -5.66
C ALA A 132 1.97 -9.01 -5.46
N ASP A 133 2.24 -7.72 -5.69
CA ASP A 133 3.59 -7.17 -5.65
C ASP A 133 4.14 -7.04 -4.23
N ARG A 134 5.47 -6.98 -4.16
CA ARG A 134 6.18 -6.84 -2.90
C ARG A 134 5.92 -5.48 -2.23
N TRP A 135 5.85 -5.47 -0.89
CA TRP A 135 5.57 -4.28 -0.06
C TRP A 135 6.74 -3.30 0.02
N ARG A 136 7.20 -2.81 -1.13
CA ARG A 136 8.47 -2.10 -1.27
C ARG A 136 8.34 -0.62 -1.59
N ILE A 137 7.19 -0.15 -2.04
CA ILE A 137 7.03 1.23 -2.51
C ILE A 137 5.89 1.86 -1.71
N SER A 138 5.97 3.14 -1.39
CA SER A 138 4.84 3.96 -0.94
C SER A 138 4.94 5.37 -1.51
N TRP A 139 3.79 6.02 -1.69
CA TRP A 139 3.71 7.42 -2.11
C TRP A 139 3.19 8.26 -0.96
N PHE A 140 3.82 9.41 -0.70
CA PHE A 140 3.47 10.28 0.42
C PHE A 140 3.64 11.76 0.06
N TRP A 141 2.85 12.62 0.70
CA TRP A 141 2.93 14.07 0.52
C TRP A 141 3.88 14.68 1.55
N HIS A 142 4.86 15.44 1.07
CA HIS A 142 5.82 16.15 1.92
C HIS A 142 6.22 17.47 1.24
N GLU A 143 6.19 18.56 2.01
CA GLU A 143 6.59 19.90 1.53
C GLU A 143 5.99 20.31 0.18
N ASN A 144 4.67 20.17 0.07
CA ASN A 144 3.91 20.51 -1.15
C ASN A 144 4.31 19.70 -2.40
N ALA A 145 4.92 18.54 -2.23
CA ALA A 145 5.25 17.64 -3.31
C ALA A 145 4.94 16.17 -2.96
N TRP A 146 4.64 15.39 -4.00
CA TRP A 146 4.58 13.93 -3.90
C TRP A 146 5.97 13.33 -3.94
N TRP A 147 6.24 12.42 -3.03
CA TRP A 147 7.47 11.65 -2.94
C TRP A 147 7.16 10.16 -3.00
N GLN A 148 8.03 9.43 -3.70
CA GLN A 148 8.03 7.98 -3.70
C GLN A 148 9.11 7.49 -2.75
N PHE A 149 8.72 6.69 -1.78
CA PHE A 149 9.63 5.86 -1.02
C PHE A 149 9.75 4.49 -1.68
N ARG A 150 10.97 3.98 -1.80
CA ARG A 150 11.24 2.65 -2.34
C ARG A 150 12.30 1.94 -1.52
N VAL A 151 11.99 0.73 -1.06
CA VAL A 151 12.94 -0.20 -0.43
C VAL A 151 13.52 -1.11 -1.50
N ARG A 152 14.86 -1.19 -1.55
CA ARG A 152 15.62 -2.10 -2.39
C ARG A 152 16.18 -3.23 -1.54
N ASP A 153 16.00 -4.46 -2.01
CA ASP A 153 16.69 -5.62 -1.45
C ASP A 153 18.18 -5.50 -1.79
N SER A 154 19.01 -5.30 -0.77
CA SER A 154 20.45 -5.49 -0.94
C SER A 154 20.77 -6.86 -0.33
N GLY A 155 21.07 -7.81 -1.21
CA GLY A 155 21.06 -9.23 -0.86
C GLY A 155 21.97 -9.61 0.32
N VAL A 156 21.58 -10.74 0.94
CA VAL A 156 22.36 -11.66 1.78
C VAL A 156 22.48 -11.33 3.29
N ASN A 157 21.99 -10.21 3.82
CA ASN A 157 21.80 -10.09 5.27
C ASN A 157 20.64 -9.14 5.60
N ASP A 158 19.72 -9.58 6.48
CA ASP A 158 18.54 -8.82 6.95
C ASP A 158 18.84 -7.41 7.50
N ALA A 159 20.12 -7.09 7.74
CA ALA A 159 20.60 -5.80 8.21
C ALA A 159 20.86 -4.76 7.10
N ALA A 160 20.81 -5.14 5.82
CA ALA A 160 21.19 -4.27 4.71
C ALA A 160 19.99 -3.84 3.84
N LEU A 161 18.86 -3.48 4.45
CA LEU A 161 17.83 -2.75 3.71
C LEU A 161 18.40 -1.40 3.26
N THR A 162 18.25 -1.12 1.97
CA THR A 162 18.50 0.21 1.41
C THR A 162 17.16 0.79 0.95
N TRP A 163 16.99 2.09 1.05
CA TRP A 163 15.85 2.79 0.48
C TRP A 163 16.29 4.08 -0.17
N GLU A 164 15.41 4.57 -1.02
CA GLU A 164 15.51 5.86 -1.66
C GLU A 164 14.19 6.60 -1.52
N MET A 165 14.29 7.92 -1.53
CA MET A 165 13.16 8.83 -1.66
C MET A 165 13.37 9.61 -2.94
N ARG A 166 12.43 9.47 -3.88
CA ARG A 166 12.47 10.14 -5.17
C ARG A 166 11.30 11.11 -5.26
N PRO A 167 11.50 12.38 -5.62
CA PRO A 167 10.38 13.27 -5.89
C PRO A 167 9.61 12.76 -7.10
N ARG A 168 8.30 13.03 -7.15
CA ARG A 168 7.42 12.66 -8.28
C ARG A 168 8.02 13.04 -9.64
N THR A 169 8.63 14.21 -9.74
CA THR A 169 9.24 14.71 -10.98
C THR A 169 10.35 13.81 -11.50
N GLU A 170 11.17 13.24 -10.61
CA GLU A 170 12.24 12.30 -10.97
C GLU A 170 11.66 10.98 -11.49
N VAL A 171 10.67 10.43 -10.76
CA VAL A 171 10.00 9.18 -11.18
C VAL A 171 9.33 9.38 -12.54
N LEU A 172 8.59 10.47 -12.75
CA LEU A 172 7.93 10.75 -14.02
C LEU A 172 8.91 11.10 -15.16
N ALA A 173 10.16 11.49 -14.87
CA ALA A 173 11.18 11.70 -15.91
C ALA A 173 11.66 10.37 -16.53
N GLU A 174 11.59 9.26 -15.79
CA GLU A 174 11.90 7.91 -16.29
C GLU A 174 10.73 7.27 -17.07
N MET A 175 9.62 7.98 -17.19
CA MET A 175 8.38 7.49 -17.79
C MET A 175 8.57 7.14 -19.26
N ARG A 176 8.09 5.94 -19.62
CA ARG A 176 8.07 5.47 -21.01
C ARG A 176 6.72 5.78 -21.63
N GLN A 177 6.74 6.47 -22.77
CA GLN A 177 5.54 6.66 -23.59
C GLN A 177 5.42 5.51 -24.60
N VAL A 178 4.22 4.95 -24.73
CA VAL A 178 3.90 3.93 -25.74
C VAL A 178 2.72 4.44 -26.55
N GLY A 179 2.98 4.85 -27.80
CA GLY A 179 1.95 5.43 -28.67
C GLY A 179 1.36 6.72 -28.09
N SER A 180 0.04 6.76 -27.91
CA SER A 180 -0.69 7.93 -27.40
C SER A 180 -0.93 7.92 -25.88
N GLY A 181 -0.29 7.01 -25.13
CA GLY A 181 -0.56 6.81 -23.71
C GLY A 181 0.66 6.42 -22.89
N TYR A 182 0.40 6.16 -21.61
CA TYR A 182 1.39 5.71 -20.64
C TYR A 182 1.62 4.20 -20.74
N ASP A 183 2.86 3.77 -20.52
CA ASP A 183 3.18 2.34 -20.30
C ASP A 183 2.58 1.86 -18.97
N VAL A 184 1.50 1.08 -19.05
CA VAL A 184 0.76 0.56 -17.88
C VAL A 184 1.63 -0.37 -17.03
N GLU A 185 2.54 -1.13 -17.64
CA GLU A 185 3.45 -2.01 -16.90
C GLU A 185 4.40 -1.20 -16.04
N TRP A 186 4.97 -0.14 -16.62
CA TRP A 186 5.81 0.80 -15.88
C TRP A 186 5.02 1.52 -14.78
N MET A 187 3.81 2.01 -15.06
CA MET A 187 2.97 2.65 -14.05
C MET A 187 2.64 1.71 -12.89
N HIS A 188 2.33 0.45 -13.18
CA HIS A 188 2.09 -0.57 -12.16
C HIS A 188 3.34 -0.81 -11.32
N ALA A 189 4.51 -0.97 -11.95
CA ALA A 189 5.79 -1.16 -11.28
C ALA A 189 6.19 0.03 -10.37
N GLU A 190 5.86 1.26 -10.78
CA GLU A 190 6.11 2.49 -10.03
C GLU A 190 4.99 2.85 -9.02
N ARG A 191 3.99 1.96 -8.85
CA ARG A 191 2.79 2.20 -8.02
C ARG A 191 2.04 3.49 -8.38
N LEU A 192 1.98 3.82 -9.66
CA LEU A 192 1.14 4.88 -10.23
C LEU A 192 -0.19 4.33 -10.77
N ALA A 193 -0.30 3.00 -10.90
CA ALA A 193 -1.52 2.30 -11.22
C ALA A 193 -1.59 0.97 -10.45
N VAL A 194 -2.81 0.42 -10.37
CA VAL A 194 -3.05 -0.99 -10.07
C VAL A 194 -3.58 -1.67 -11.32
N ARG A 195 -2.97 -2.80 -11.70
CA ARG A 195 -3.42 -3.70 -12.76
C ARG A 195 -4.09 -4.93 -12.15
N PHE A 196 -5.24 -5.33 -12.68
CA PHE A 196 -5.95 -6.53 -12.28
C PHE A 196 -5.71 -7.69 -13.26
N ASP A 197 -5.99 -8.92 -12.81
CA ASP A 197 -5.75 -10.13 -13.60
C ASP A 197 -6.55 -10.17 -14.92
N ASN A 198 -7.68 -9.46 -14.98
CA ASN A 198 -8.51 -9.34 -16.17
C ASN A 198 -7.99 -8.31 -17.19
N GLY A 199 -6.86 -7.65 -16.91
CA GLY A 199 -6.25 -6.63 -17.76
C GLY A 199 -6.78 -5.21 -17.54
N GLU A 200 -7.81 -5.02 -16.70
CA GLU A 200 -8.25 -3.68 -16.30
C GLU A 200 -7.20 -3.03 -15.39
N TYR A 201 -7.16 -1.70 -15.40
CA TYR A 201 -6.28 -0.94 -14.51
C TYR A 201 -6.94 0.33 -14.01
N ILE A 202 -6.54 0.76 -12.82
CA ILE A 202 -6.89 2.07 -12.24
C ILE A 202 -5.60 2.86 -12.09
N ALA A 203 -5.45 3.92 -12.88
CA ALA A 203 -4.40 4.91 -12.70
C ALA A 203 -4.76 5.85 -11.54
N TYR A 204 -3.80 6.15 -10.67
CA TYR A 204 -4.00 7.05 -9.56
C TYR A 204 -3.97 8.50 -10.05
N ARG A 205 -5.15 9.05 -10.35
CA ARG A 205 -5.30 10.42 -10.88
C ARG A 205 -4.65 11.48 -9.99
N TRP A 206 -4.74 11.31 -8.66
CA TRP A 206 -4.12 12.20 -7.67
C TRP A 206 -2.57 12.20 -7.68
N LEU A 207 -1.93 11.18 -8.26
CA LEU A 207 -0.48 11.18 -8.53
C LEU A 207 -0.14 11.69 -9.94
N ALA A 208 -1.07 11.62 -10.89
CA ALA A 208 -0.84 11.97 -12.28
C ALA A 208 -1.03 13.47 -12.55
N GLU A 209 -1.87 14.16 -11.78
CA GLU A 209 -2.15 15.58 -11.98
C GLU A 209 -1.20 16.47 -11.15
N SER A 210 -0.61 17.44 -11.81
CA SER A 210 0.17 18.51 -11.18
C SER A 210 -0.83 19.56 -10.70
N HIS A 211 -1.01 19.71 -9.39
CA HIS A 211 -1.63 20.91 -8.83
C HIS A 211 -0.57 21.99 -8.66
#